data_AF-A0A2G6G3U5-F1
#
_entry.id   AF-A0A2G6G3U5-F1
#
_cell.length_a   1.000
_cell.length_b   1.000
_cell.length_c   1.000
_cell.angle_alpha   90.00
_cell.angle_beta   90.00
_cell.angle_gamma   90.00
#
_symmetry.space_group_name_H-M   'P 1'
#
loop_
_entity.id
_entity.type
_entity.pdbx_description
1 polymer ?
#
loop_
_entity_poly.entity_id
_entity_poly.type
_entity_poly.pdbx_seq_one_letter_code
_entity_poly.pdbx_strand_id
1 'polypeptide(L)'
;MLDYLDGAGVQDLVGMKKNSVLEKAATYDLSLARQNFDETGQTCAVFGHQFYSAQSWTTKCRVIHKAEVVSLPGREPRDNA
;
A
#
# COMPACT_ATOMS: atom_id res chain seq x y z
N MET A 1 18.75 -9.34 -4.82
CA MET A 1 17.68 -8.55 -5.47
C MET A 1 17.75 -7.09 -5.05
N LEU A 2 17.92 -6.81 -3.75
CA LEU A 2 18.10 -5.44 -3.26
C LEU A 2 19.52 -4.89 -3.46
N ASP A 3 20.58 -5.72 -3.47
CA ASP A 3 21.95 -5.22 -3.71
C ASP A 3 22.13 -4.53 -5.07
N TYR A 4 21.37 -4.96 -6.08
CA TYR A 4 21.34 -4.31 -7.41
C TYR A 4 20.65 -2.95 -7.37
N LEU A 5 19.58 -2.82 -6.56
CA LEU A 5 18.81 -1.59 -6.40
C LEU A 5 19.58 -0.55 -5.55
N ASP A 6 20.31 -1.01 -4.53
CA ASP A 6 21.21 -0.17 -3.73
C ASP A 6 22.31 0.46 -4.58
N GLY A 7 22.89 -0.29 -5.52
CA GLY A 7 23.88 0.24 -6.48
C GLY A 7 23.30 1.21 -7.51
N ALA A 8 22.00 1.15 -7.78
CA ALA A 8 21.30 2.00 -8.76
C ALA A 8 20.63 3.24 -8.11
N GLY A 9 20.64 3.36 -6.78
CA GLY A 9 19.96 4.44 -6.06
C GLY A 9 18.43 4.37 -6.12
N VAL A 10 17.86 3.27 -6.61
CA VAL A 10 16.41 3.10 -6.75
C VAL A 10 15.88 2.37 -5.51
N GLN A 11 15.35 3.14 -4.56
CA GLN A 11 14.87 2.62 -3.27
C GLN A 11 13.34 2.44 -3.23
N ASP A 12 12.69 2.36 -4.39
CA ASP A 12 11.24 2.22 -4.50
C ASP A 12 10.84 0.75 -4.59
N LEU A 13 10.01 0.31 -3.65
CA LEU A 13 9.47 -1.04 -3.63
C LEU A 13 7.95 -1.02 -3.82
N VAL A 14 7.48 -1.78 -4.81
CA VAL A 14 6.06 -1.96 -5.13
C VAL A 14 5.76 -3.46 -5.07
N GLY A 15 4.55 -3.83 -4.63
CA GLY A 15 4.10 -5.24 -4.67
C GLY A 15 4.71 -6.12 -3.58
N MET A 16 5.01 -5.56 -2.41
CA MET A 16 5.40 -6.30 -1.22
C MET A 16 4.33 -7.32 -0.80
N LYS A 17 4.75 -8.47 -0.30
CA LYS A 17 3.85 -9.43 0.35
C LYS A 17 3.30 -8.80 1.64
N LYS A 18 2.11 -9.26 2.08
CA LYS A 18 1.44 -8.83 3.32
C LYS A 18 2.42 -8.66 4.49
N ASN A 19 2.39 -7.48 5.08
CA ASN A 19 3.25 -7.08 6.19
C ASN A 19 2.41 -6.24 7.17
N SER A 20 2.26 -6.71 8.40
CA SER A 20 1.39 -6.07 9.40
C SER A 20 1.81 -4.64 9.76
N VAL A 21 3.10 -4.30 9.63
CA VAL A 21 3.60 -2.93 9.85
C VAL A 21 3.11 -2.01 8.73
N LEU A 22 3.18 -2.49 7.48
CA LEU A 22 2.72 -1.72 6.32
C LEU A 22 1.19 -1.64 6.26
N GLU A 23 0.47 -2.71 6.58
CA GLU A 23 -1.00 -2.71 6.68
C GLU A 23 -1.45 -1.68 7.74
N LYS A 24 -0.81 -1.64 8.90
CA LYS A 24 -1.10 -0.63 9.93
C LYS A 24 -0.82 0.78 9.42
N ALA A 25 0.28 0.98 8.70
CA ALA A 25 0.64 2.28 8.15
C ALA A 25 -0.31 2.74 7.01
N ALA A 26 -0.95 1.81 6.31
CA ALA A 26 -1.93 2.07 5.25
C ALA A 26 -3.36 2.34 5.77
N THR A 27 -3.61 2.23 7.09
CA THR A 27 -4.94 2.43 7.70
C THR A 27 -5.56 3.79 7.35
N TYR A 28 -4.73 4.85 7.35
CA TYR A 28 -5.19 6.20 7.00
C TYR A 28 -5.64 6.26 5.53
N ASP A 29 -4.83 5.73 4.62
CA ASP A 29 -5.12 5.72 3.19
C ASP A 29 -6.34 4.86 2.85
N LEU A 30 -6.54 3.75 3.58
CA LEU A 30 -7.74 2.93 3.47
C LEU A 30 -8.99 3.68 3.98
N SER A 31 -8.85 4.45 5.06
CA SER A 31 -9.95 5.29 5.55
C SER A 31 -10.33 6.37 4.54
N LEU A 32 -9.34 6.97 3.85
CA LEU A 32 -9.59 7.91 2.77
C LEU A 32 -10.25 7.25 1.56
N ALA A 33 -9.79 6.05 1.17
CA ALA A 33 -10.44 5.26 0.12
C ALA A 33 -11.91 4.95 0.47
N ARG A 34 -12.20 4.69 1.75
CA ARG A 34 -13.56 4.47 2.25
C ARG A 34 -14.43 5.73 2.17
N GLN A 35 -13.91 6.89 2.56
CA GLN A 35 -14.63 8.17 2.40
C GLN A 35 -14.99 8.43 0.93
N ASN A 36 -14.04 8.25 0.02
CA ASN A 36 -14.29 8.40 -1.42
C ASN A 36 -15.31 7.37 -1.95
N PHE A 37 -15.28 6.14 -1.42
CA PHE A 37 -16.28 5.12 -1.73
C PHE A 37 -17.67 5.53 -1.25
N ASP A 38 -17.80 6.04 -0.03
CA ASP A 38 -19.08 6.44 0.55
C ASP A 38 -19.72 7.60 -0.23
N GLU A 39 -18.90 8.47 -0.84
CA GLU A 39 -19.37 9.56 -1.71
C GLU A 39 -19.77 9.09 -3.12
N THR A 40 -19.07 8.10 -3.68
CA THR A 40 -19.20 7.74 -5.11
C THR A 40 -19.95 6.44 -5.37
N GLY A 41 -19.97 5.52 -4.40
CA GLY A 41 -20.42 4.13 -4.56
C GLY A 41 -19.56 3.28 -5.50
N GLN A 42 -18.41 3.79 -5.95
CA GLN A 42 -17.54 3.15 -6.94
C GLN A 42 -16.23 2.66 -6.31
N THR A 43 -15.59 1.66 -6.92
CA THR A 43 -14.25 1.23 -6.51
C THR A 43 -13.29 2.42 -6.42
N CYS A 44 -12.68 2.61 -5.25
CA CYS A 44 -11.80 3.73 -4.96
C CYS A 44 -10.44 3.22 -4.49
N ALA A 45 -9.36 3.81 -5.03
CA ALA A 45 -8.00 3.47 -4.66
C ALA A 45 -7.21 4.72 -4.27
N VAL A 46 -6.41 4.60 -3.21
CA VAL A 46 -5.46 5.59 -2.72
C VAL A 46 -4.08 4.95 -2.72
N PHE A 47 -3.10 5.67 -3.25
CA PHE A 47 -1.70 5.24 -3.26
C PHE A 47 -0.92 6.07 -2.25
N GLY A 48 -0.31 5.39 -1.28
CA GLY A 48 0.53 5.99 -0.25
C GLY A 48 1.95 5.44 -0.32
N HIS A 49 2.82 5.98 0.51
CA HIS A 49 4.17 5.44 0.67
C HIS A 49 4.64 5.52 2.12
N GLN A 50 5.58 4.65 2.48
CA GLN A 50 6.24 4.63 3.78
C GLN A 50 7.71 4.26 3.64
N PHE A 51 8.57 4.82 4.50
CA PHE A 51 9.95 4.34 4.60
C PHE A 51 10.00 3.12 5.52
N TYR A 52 10.40 1.98 4.98
CA TYR A 52 10.46 0.71 5.69
C TYR A 52 11.83 0.07 5.53
N SER A 53 12.32 -0.54 6.61
CA SER A 53 13.51 -1.38 6.59
C SER A 53 13.13 -2.71 7.18
N ALA A 54 13.25 -3.79 6.40
CA ALA A 54 13.25 -5.12 6.98
C ALA A 54 14.54 -5.30 7.79
N GLN A 55 14.53 -6.24 8.74
CA GLN A 55 15.71 -6.54 9.56
C GLN A 55 16.91 -7.01 8.72
N SER A 56 16.66 -7.62 7.56
CA SER A 56 17.68 -8.10 6.64
C SER A 56 18.22 -7.01 5.71
N TRP A 57 17.72 -5.77 5.81
CA TRP A 57 18.13 -4.67 4.92
C TRP A 57 19.09 -3.73 5.65
N THR A 58 20.08 -3.26 4.92
CA THR A 58 21.07 -2.29 5.40
C THR A 58 20.54 -0.86 5.38
N THR A 59 19.52 -0.59 4.55
CA THR A 59 18.95 0.75 4.32
C THR A 59 17.42 0.70 4.31
N LYS A 60 16.80 1.83 4.66
CA LYS A 60 15.35 2.02 4.49
C LYS A 60 15.02 2.21 3.02
N CYS A 61 13.99 1.53 2.54
CA CYS A 61 13.42 1.74 1.22
C CYS A 61 12.09 2.49 1.34
N ARG A 62 11.74 3.27 0.31
CA ARG A 62 10.39 3.82 0.16
C ARG A 62 9.50 2.72 -0.41
N VAL A 63 8.59 2.21 0.41
CA VAL A 63 7.59 1.23 0.00
C VAL A 63 6.33 1.97 -0.40
N ILE A 64 5.87 1.75 -1.63
CA ILE A 64 4.60 2.27 -2.12
C ILE A 64 3.54 1.20 -1.91
N HIS A 65 2.41 1.58 -1.31
CA HIS A 65 1.28 0.69 -1.06
C HIS A 65 0.01 1.23 -1.71
N LYS A 66 -0.93 0.33 -1.95
CA LYS A 66 -2.24 0.62 -2.53
C LYS A 66 -3.31 0.24 -1.51
N ALA A 67 -4.07 1.22 -1.05
CA ALA A 67 -5.26 1.00 -0.25
C ALA A 67 -6.49 1.21 -1.13
N GLU A 68 -7.44 0.27 -1.12
CA GLU A 68 -8.63 0.36 -1.97
C GLU A 68 -9.87 -0.25 -1.33
N VAL A 69 -11.02 0.35 -1.66
CA VAL A 69 -12.32 -0.27 -1.48
C VAL A 69 -12.77 -0.78 -2.83
N VAL A 70 -12.90 -2.10 -2.96
CA VAL A 70 -13.31 -2.76 -4.20
C VAL A 70 -14.80 -3.05 -4.15
N SER A 71 -15.53 -2.47 -5.11
CA SER A 71 -16.96 -2.70 -5.33
C SER A 71 -17.17 -3.56 -6.57
N LEU A 72 -17.74 -4.74 -6.38
CA LEU A 72 -18.08 -5.66 -7.46
C LEU A 72 -19.58 -5.90 -7.48
N PRO A 73 -20.23 -5.94 -8.66
CA PRO A 73 -21.66 -6.22 -8.74
C PRO A 73 -22.06 -7.50 -8.00
N GLY A 74 -23.06 -7.40 -7.13
CA GLY A 74 -23.57 -8.53 -6.35
C GLY A 74 -22.66 -9.00 -5.22
N ARG A 75 -21.67 -8.19 -4.80
CA ARG A 75 -20.83 -8.46 -3.62
C ARG A 75 -20.75 -7.23 -2.72
N GLU A 76 -20.59 -7.50 -1.44
CA GLU A 76 -20.27 -6.45 -0.47
C GLU A 76 -18.92 -5.78 -0.81
N PRO A 77 -18.82 -4.45 -0.72
CA PRO A 77 -17.56 -3.74 -0.92
C PRO A 77 -16.48 -4.22 0.05
N ARG A 78 -15.27 -4.46 -0.46
CA ARG A 78 -14.16 -5.03 0.30
C ARG A 78 -13.00 -4.06 0.45
N ASP A 79 -12.54 -3.90 1.69
CA ASP A 79 -11.33 -3.17 2.03
C ASP A 79 -10.06 -3.99 1.77
N ASN A 80 -9.08 -3.38 1.12
CA ASN A 80 -7.76 -3.96 0.87
C ASN A 80 -6.68 -2.90 1.13
N ALA A 81 -5.61 -3.30 1.80
CA ALA A 81 -4.43 -2.48 2.12
C ALA A 81 -3.15 -3.31 1.90
#